data_AF-A0A7K6VYM1-F1
#
_entry.id   AF-A0A7K6VYM1-F1
#
_cell.length_a   1.000
_cell.length_b   1.000
_cell.length_c   1.000
_cell.angle_alpha   90.00
_cell.angle_beta   90.00
_cell.angle_gamma   90.00
#
_symmetry.space_group_name_H-M   'P 1'
#
loop_
_entity.id
_entity.type
_entity.pdbx_description
1 polymer ?
#
loop_
_entity_poly.entity_id
_entity_poly.type
_entity_poly.pdbx_seq_one_letter_code
_entity_poly.pdbx_strand_id
1 'polypeptide(L)'
;YGTLPSRRALKNSRLVSQKDDVHLCIMCLRAIMNYQYGFNLVMSHPHAVNEIALSLNNKNPRTKALVLELLAAVCLVRGGHEIILAAFDNFKEVCKEKHRFERLMDYFRNEDSSIDFMVACMQFINIVVHSVEDMNFRVHLQYEFTKLGLEEFLQVRGRGAGGASPNSAPASLTPPRRPQKSRHTESEKLQVQIQAYLDNVFDVGGLLEDAETKNVALEKVEELEEHLSHLTEKLLDLENENMMRVAELEKQLLQREKELEVVKVRGREAGGGRGERVRLGWGGLQNWGVPGAEPLPRPRGGSPKLGHPLWAAISPSLPFAGKCPPAPPLPGASPSIALTVGLSAIRIKKPIKTKFRLPVFNWTALKPNQISGTVFSELDDERVLEDLDLERFEELFKTKAQGPALDLVCAKNKASQKAASKVTLLEANRAKNLAITLRKAGRGAEEICRAIHTFDLATLPVDFVECLMRFLPTEAEAKALRQYERERKPLEELADEDRFMLQFSKVERLPQRMAIMAFVGNFAENLQMLTPVRSR
;
A
#
# COMPACT_ATOMS: atom_id res chain seq x y z
N TYR A 1 -26.80 -36.38 -17.34
CA TYR A 1 -27.04 -37.67 -16.67
C TYR A 1 -25.95 -37.90 -15.65
N GLY A 2 -26.29 -37.74 -14.37
CA GLY A 2 -25.35 -37.75 -13.25
C GLY A 2 -24.91 -39.17 -12.87
N THR A 3 -23.63 -39.47 -13.04
CA THR A 3 -22.97 -40.54 -12.30
C THR A 3 -22.61 -40.01 -10.92
N LEU A 4 -23.39 -40.38 -9.91
CA LEU A 4 -23.01 -40.16 -8.51
C LEU A 4 -21.60 -40.72 -8.27
N PRO A 5 -20.69 -39.96 -7.64
CA PRO A 5 -19.35 -40.46 -7.38
C PRO A 5 -19.42 -41.76 -6.59
N SER A 6 -18.78 -42.81 -7.11
CA SER A 6 -18.74 -44.13 -6.46
C SER A 6 -18.25 -43.96 -5.01
N ARG A 7 -18.85 -44.69 -4.06
CA ARG A 7 -18.50 -44.64 -2.63
C ARG A 7 -17.00 -44.87 -2.38
N ARG A 8 -16.29 -45.51 -3.31
CA ARG A 8 -14.82 -45.67 -3.32
C ARG A 8 -14.09 -44.38 -3.75
N ALA A 9 -14.59 -43.68 -4.77
CA ALA A 9 -14.05 -42.38 -5.21
C ALA A 9 -14.20 -41.30 -4.12
N LEU A 10 -15.33 -41.27 -3.40
CA LEU A 10 -15.50 -40.40 -2.22
C LEU A 10 -14.50 -40.72 -1.10
N LYS A 11 -14.19 -42.00 -0.87
CA LYS A 11 -13.20 -42.40 0.15
C LYS A 11 -11.78 -41.99 -0.25
N ASN A 12 -11.40 -42.17 -1.52
CA ASN A 12 -10.09 -41.75 -2.03
C ASN A 12 -9.95 -40.22 -2.05
N SER A 13 -11.01 -39.49 -2.45
CA SER A 13 -11.07 -38.03 -2.39
C SER A 13 -10.88 -37.49 -0.98
N ARG A 14 -11.49 -38.12 0.04
CA ARG A 14 -11.26 -37.74 1.45
C ARG A 14 -9.81 -37.97 1.89
N LEU A 15 -9.13 -38.98 1.34
CA LEU A 15 -7.74 -39.28 1.65
C LEU A 15 -6.79 -38.23 1.05
N VAL A 16 -7.04 -37.81 -0.21
CA VAL A 16 -6.28 -36.75 -0.91
C VAL A 16 -6.55 -35.38 -0.28
N SER A 17 -7.79 -35.11 0.14
CA SER A 17 -8.17 -33.86 0.82
C SER A 17 -7.49 -33.64 2.18
N GLN A 18 -6.84 -34.67 2.76
CA GLN A 18 -6.06 -34.54 4.00
C GLN A 18 -4.61 -34.08 3.75
N LYS A 19 -4.15 -34.07 2.50
CA LYS A 19 -2.80 -33.63 2.10
C LYS A 19 -2.84 -32.21 1.51
N ASP A 20 -1.69 -31.55 1.49
CA ASP A 20 -1.52 -30.21 0.89
C ASP A 20 -1.70 -30.20 -0.65
N ASP A 21 -2.05 -31.33 -1.26
CA ASP A 21 -2.21 -31.54 -2.71
C ASP A 21 -3.16 -30.50 -3.33
N VAL A 22 -4.29 -30.20 -2.69
CA VAL A 22 -5.24 -29.18 -3.18
C VAL A 22 -4.59 -27.80 -3.20
N HIS A 23 -3.85 -27.44 -2.16
CA HIS A 23 -3.14 -26.15 -2.10
C HIS A 23 -2.11 -26.05 -3.23
N LEU A 24 -1.35 -27.12 -3.45
CA LEU A 24 -0.35 -27.20 -4.52
C LEU A 24 -0.98 -27.09 -5.91
N CYS A 25 -2.14 -27.72 -6.16
CA CYS A 25 -2.87 -27.56 -7.42
C CYS A 25 -3.25 -26.10 -7.69
N ILE A 26 -3.74 -25.38 -6.67
CA ILE A 26 -4.04 -23.94 -6.81
C ILE A 26 -2.77 -23.13 -7.06
N MET A 27 -1.64 -23.46 -6.43
CA MET A 27 -0.35 -22.83 -6.71
C MET A 27 0.11 -23.07 -8.16
N CYS A 28 -0.10 -24.27 -8.70
CA CYS A 28 0.19 -24.56 -10.11
C CYS A 28 -0.69 -23.72 -11.06
N LEU A 29 -2.00 -23.62 -10.78
CA LEU A 29 -2.90 -22.78 -11.55
C LEU A 29 -2.49 -21.31 -11.49
N ARG A 30 -2.05 -20.81 -10.32
CA ARG A 30 -1.49 -19.46 -10.19
C ARG A 30 -0.30 -19.26 -11.13
N ALA A 31 0.62 -20.23 -11.18
CA ALA A 31 1.79 -20.14 -12.06
C ALA A 31 1.40 -20.13 -13.55
N ILE A 32 0.40 -20.92 -13.94
CA ILE A 32 -0.15 -20.94 -15.31
C ILE A 32 -0.81 -19.60 -15.65
N MET A 33 -1.61 -19.05 -14.73
CA MET A 33 -2.30 -17.76 -14.88
C MET A 33 -1.36 -16.56 -14.90
N ASN A 34 -0.14 -16.69 -14.35
CA ASN A 34 0.88 -15.66 -14.47
C ASN A 34 1.47 -15.56 -15.89
N TYR A 35 1.22 -16.56 -16.75
CA TYR A 35 1.56 -16.52 -18.16
C TYR A 35 0.34 -16.14 -19.00
N GLN A 36 0.43 -15.07 -19.80
CA GLN A 36 -0.72 -14.50 -20.54
C GLN A 36 -1.50 -15.54 -21.36
N TYR A 37 -0.82 -16.44 -22.07
CA TYR A 37 -1.49 -17.48 -22.83
C TYR A 37 -2.15 -18.53 -21.92
N GLY A 38 -1.48 -18.91 -20.82
CA GLY A 38 -2.05 -19.80 -19.81
C GLY A 38 -3.29 -19.23 -19.13
N PHE A 39 -3.28 -17.93 -18.85
CA PHE A 39 -4.43 -17.20 -18.31
C PHE A 39 -5.65 -17.29 -19.22
N ASN A 40 -5.49 -17.01 -20.51
CA ASN A 40 -6.57 -17.10 -21.50
C ASN A 40 -7.09 -18.54 -21.67
N LEU A 41 -6.20 -19.54 -21.59
CA LEU A 41 -6.61 -20.95 -21.60
C LEU A 41 -7.43 -21.32 -20.36
N VAL A 42 -7.07 -20.82 -19.18
CA VAL A 42 -7.84 -21.06 -17.95
C VAL A 42 -9.23 -20.42 -18.04
N MET A 43 -9.34 -19.19 -18.57
CA MET A 43 -10.63 -18.52 -18.75
C MET A 43 -11.55 -19.21 -19.77
N SER A 44 -10.97 -19.73 -20.85
CA SER A 44 -11.74 -20.42 -21.89
C SER A 44 -12.07 -21.87 -21.53
N HIS A 45 -11.41 -22.45 -20.52
CA HIS A 45 -11.65 -23.82 -20.10
C HIS A 45 -12.97 -23.94 -19.29
N PRO A 46 -13.95 -24.77 -19.71
CA PRO A 46 -15.31 -24.78 -19.14
C PRO A 46 -15.42 -25.06 -17.64
N HIS A 47 -14.45 -25.78 -17.08
CA HIS A 47 -14.48 -26.23 -15.68
C HIS A 47 -13.40 -25.60 -14.80
N ALA A 48 -12.43 -24.89 -15.38
CA ALA A 48 -11.23 -24.51 -14.61
C ALA A 48 -11.58 -23.52 -13.50
N VAL A 49 -12.31 -22.44 -13.82
CA VAL A 49 -12.71 -21.43 -12.84
C VAL A 49 -13.73 -21.99 -11.84
N ASN A 50 -14.62 -22.88 -12.26
CA ASN A 50 -15.60 -23.53 -11.37
C ASN A 50 -14.90 -24.39 -10.29
N GLU A 51 -13.89 -25.17 -10.67
CA GLU A 51 -13.12 -25.98 -9.72
C GLU A 51 -12.24 -25.12 -8.79
N ILE A 52 -11.73 -23.98 -9.29
CA ILE A 52 -11.05 -22.99 -8.45
C ILE A 52 -12.03 -22.44 -7.40
N ALA A 53 -13.25 -22.08 -7.79
CA ALA A 53 -14.28 -21.62 -6.86
C ALA A 53 -14.65 -22.70 -5.83
N LEU A 54 -14.85 -23.96 -6.25
CA LEU A 54 -15.15 -25.07 -5.34
C LEU A 54 -14.04 -25.32 -4.30
N SER A 55 -12.79 -25.01 -4.66
CA SER A 55 -11.62 -25.11 -3.76
C SER A 55 -11.68 -24.15 -2.57
N LEU A 56 -12.58 -23.16 -2.59
CA LEU A 56 -12.87 -22.30 -1.43
C LEU A 56 -13.38 -23.10 -0.20
N ASN A 57 -13.96 -24.29 -0.41
CA ASN A 57 -14.38 -25.18 0.68
C ASN A 57 -13.21 -25.82 1.46
N ASN A 58 -11.95 -25.60 1.04
CA ASN A 58 -10.79 -26.12 1.75
C ASN A 58 -10.67 -25.51 3.16
N LYS A 59 -10.34 -26.31 4.17
CA LYS A 59 -10.23 -25.86 5.56
C LYS A 59 -9.11 -24.85 5.79
N ASN A 60 -8.02 -24.92 5.03
CA ASN A 60 -6.84 -24.08 5.22
C ASN A 60 -7.12 -22.63 4.76
N PRO A 61 -7.05 -21.62 5.65
CA PRO A 61 -7.33 -20.23 5.30
C PRO A 61 -6.35 -19.68 4.24
N ARG A 62 -5.11 -20.18 4.21
CA ARG A 62 -4.12 -19.82 3.19
C ARG A 62 -4.57 -20.23 1.78
N THR A 63 -5.20 -21.40 1.66
CA THR A 63 -5.75 -21.88 0.38
C THR A 63 -6.95 -21.03 -0.04
N LYS A 64 -7.84 -20.70 0.91
CA LYS A 64 -8.98 -19.82 0.62
C LYS A 64 -8.53 -18.45 0.15
N ALA A 65 -7.54 -17.85 0.81
CA ALA A 65 -6.97 -16.56 0.43
C ALA A 65 -6.43 -16.60 -1.01
N LEU A 66 -5.65 -17.63 -1.34
CA LEU A 66 -5.10 -17.81 -2.68
C LEU A 66 -6.19 -17.99 -3.74
N VAL A 67 -7.21 -18.81 -3.46
CA VAL A 67 -8.37 -18.98 -4.35
C VAL A 67 -9.04 -17.63 -4.64
N LEU A 68 -9.29 -16.83 -3.61
CA LEU A 68 -9.91 -15.51 -3.75
C LEU A 68 -9.05 -14.53 -4.54
N GLU A 69 -7.73 -14.54 -4.36
CA GLU A 69 -6.79 -13.76 -5.18
C GLU A 69 -6.87 -14.13 -6.67
N LEU A 70 -6.94 -15.44 -6.98
CA LEU A 70 -7.06 -15.92 -8.36
C LEU A 70 -8.41 -15.51 -8.98
N LEU A 71 -9.51 -15.69 -8.25
CA LEU A 71 -10.85 -15.32 -8.71
C LEU A 71 -10.98 -13.81 -8.90
N ALA A 72 -10.40 -13.01 -8.00
CA ALA A 72 -10.34 -11.55 -8.14
C ALA A 72 -9.60 -11.12 -9.41
N ALA A 73 -8.46 -11.77 -9.72
CA ALA A 73 -7.71 -11.48 -10.94
C ALA A 73 -8.51 -11.80 -12.22
N VAL A 74 -9.26 -12.91 -12.23
CA VAL A 74 -10.17 -13.24 -13.34
C VAL A 74 -11.34 -12.27 -13.40
N CYS A 75 -11.89 -11.83 -12.27
CA CYS A 75 -13.03 -10.92 -12.23
C CYS A 75 -12.74 -9.55 -12.88
N LEU A 76 -11.49 -9.08 -12.79
CA LEU A 76 -11.08 -7.75 -13.27
C LEU A 76 -10.84 -7.66 -14.78
N VAL A 77 -10.70 -8.79 -15.48
CA VAL A 77 -10.47 -8.76 -16.93
C VAL A 77 -11.80 -8.71 -17.70
N ARG A 78 -11.75 -8.20 -18.94
CA ARG A 78 -12.95 -8.11 -19.81
C ARG A 78 -13.58 -9.48 -20.01
N GLY A 79 -14.89 -9.56 -19.78
CA GLY A 79 -15.66 -10.81 -19.83
C GLY A 79 -15.42 -11.79 -18.68
N GLY A 80 -14.49 -11.48 -17.76
CA GLY A 80 -14.19 -12.34 -16.63
C GLY A 80 -15.24 -12.28 -15.52
N HIS A 81 -15.91 -11.14 -15.35
CA HIS A 81 -16.98 -10.97 -14.34
C HIS A 81 -18.12 -11.99 -14.51
N GLU A 82 -18.61 -12.18 -15.74
CA GLU A 82 -19.65 -13.18 -16.05
C GLU A 82 -19.20 -14.60 -15.73
N ILE A 83 -17.94 -14.94 -15.99
CA ILE A 83 -17.36 -16.25 -15.68
C ILE A 83 -17.34 -16.49 -14.17
N ILE A 84 -16.99 -15.46 -13.38
CA ILE A 84 -16.99 -15.55 -11.92
C ILE A 84 -18.41 -15.75 -11.38
N LEU A 85 -19.38 -14.99 -11.86
CA LEU A 85 -20.77 -15.18 -11.43
C LEU A 85 -21.29 -16.58 -11.79
N ALA A 86 -21.04 -17.05 -13.01
CA ALA A 86 -21.41 -18.40 -13.43
C ALA A 86 -20.72 -19.50 -12.57
N ALA A 87 -19.48 -19.27 -12.17
CA ALA A 87 -18.76 -20.16 -11.26
C ALA A 87 -19.38 -20.20 -9.86
N PHE A 88 -19.87 -19.07 -9.33
CA PHE A 88 -20.57 -19.03 -8.05
C PHE A 88 -22.02 -19.53 -8.12
N ASP A 89 -22.68 -19.43 -9.28
CA ASP A 89 -23.95 -20.11 -9.52
C ASP A 89 -23.76 -21.64 -9.54
N ASN A 90 -22.70 -22.13 -10.19
CA ASN A 90 -22.31 -23.53 -10.10
C ASN A 90 -21.97 -23.94 -8.66
N PHE A 91 -21.22 -23.10 -7.93
CA PHE A 91 -20.88 -23.33 -6.53
C PHE A 91 -22.13 -23.48 -5.66
N LYS A 92 -23.13 -22.60 -5.84
CA LYS A 92 -24.42 -22.66 -5.15
C LYS A 92 -25.12 -24.00 -5.39
N GLU A 93 -25.24 -24.45 -6.64
CA GLU A 93 -25.91 -25.70 -6.98
C GLU A 93 -25.18 -26.93 -6.43
N VAL A 94 -23.85 -26.98 -6.55
CA VAL A 94 -23.03 -28.11 -6.09
C VAL A 94 -22.96 -28.17 -4.56
N CYS A 95 -22.84 -27.01 -3.90
CA CYS A 95 -22.77 -26.90 -2.45
C CYS A 95 -24.14 -26.89 -1.76
N LYS A 96 -25.23 -26.77 -2.54
CA LYS A 96 -26.62 -26.65 -2.09
C LYS A 96 -26.86 -25.45 -1.19
N GLU A 97 -26.38 -24.29 -1.61
CA GLU A 97 -26.63 -23.02 -0.93
C GLU A 97 -28.00 -22.46 -1.32
N LYS A 98 -28.63 -21.71 -0.42
CA LYS A 98 -29.91 -21.03 -0.73
C LYS A 98 -29.66 -19.82 -1.61
N HIS A 99 -28.61 -19.07 -1.28
CA HIS A 99 -28.19 -17.88 -2.00
C HIS A 99 -26.75 -18.05 -2.49
N ARG A 100 -26.41 -17.46 -3.64
CA ARG A 100 -25.01 -17.40 -4.07
C ARG A 100 -24.19 -16.62 -3.05
N PHE A 101 -22.93 -17.00 -2.86
CA PHE A 101 -21.99 -16.43 -1.87
C PHE A 101 -22.32 -16.70 -0.39
N GLU A 102 -23.30 -17.53 -0.06
CA GLU A 102 -23.69 -17.80 1.33
C GLU A 102 -22.53 -18.38 2.16
N ARG A 103 -21.85 -19.44 1.70
CA ARG A 103 -20.68 -19.99 2.42
C ARG A 103 -19.48 -19.06 2.40
N LEU A 104 -19.31 -18.25 1.35
CA LEU A 104 -18.25 -17.24 1.33
C LEU A 104 -18.42 -16.30 2.52
N MET A 105 -19.65 -15.83 2.74
CA MET A 105 -19.98 -14.99 3.88
C MET A 105 -19.84 -15.72 5.22
N ASP A 106 -20.19 -17.00 5.30
CA ASP A 106 -19.96 -17.79 6.52
C ASP A 106 -18.47 -17.98 6.83
N TYR A 107 -17.63 -18.22 5.81
CA TYR A 107 -16.18 -18.28 6.01
C TYR A 107 -15.62 -16.93 6.44
N PHE A 108 -16.10 -15.83 5.87
CA PHE A 108 -15.65 -14.50 6.24
C PHE A 108 -16.04 -14.12 7.67
N ARG A 109 -17.29 -14.41 8.09
CA ARG A 109 -17.79 -14.07 9.43
C ARG A 109 -17.16 -14.88 10.55
N ASN A 110 -16.86 -16.16 10.30
CA ASN A 110 -16.37 -17.07 11.33
C ASN A 110 -14.84 -17.13 11.43
N GLU A 111 -14.11 -16.43 10.57
CA GLU A 111 -12.65 -16.46 10.53
C GLU A 111 -12.03 -15.21 11.18
N ASP A 112 -11.51 -15.37 12.40
CA ASP A 112 -10.76 -14.32 13.10
C ASP A 112 -9.25 -14.57 13.15
N SER A 113 -8.79 -15.77 12.73
CA SER A 113 -7.39 -16.16 12.91
C SER A 113 -6.47 -15.71 11.78
N SER A 114 -6.99 -15.60 10.54
CA SER A 114 -6.19 -15.28 9.36
C SER A 114 -6.58 -13.94 8.73
N ILE A 115 -5.76 -12.91 8.97
CA ILE A 115 -5.99 -11.58 8.41
C ILE A 115 -5.80 -11.56 6.90
N ASP A 116 -4.82 -12.30 6.36
CA ASP A 116 -4.60 -12.37 4.91
C ASP A 116 -5.82 -12.92 4.16
N PHE A 117 -6.50 -13.92 4.73
CA PHE A 117 -7.77 -14.40 4.17
C PHE A 117 -8.86 -13.34 4.22
N MET A 118 -9.03 -12.65 5.35
CA MET A 118 -10.04 -11.60 5.47
C MET A 118 -9.80 -10.46 4.47
N VAL A 119 -8.53 -10.05 4.29
CA VAL A 119 -8.15 -9.03 3.29
C VAL A 119 -8.48 -9.49 1.89
N ALA A 120 -8.08 -10.71 1.50
CA ALA A 120 -8.38 -11.27 0.18
C ALA A 120 -9.89 -11.43 -0.07
N CYS A 121 -10.64 -11.84 0.96
CA CYS A 121 -12.09 -11.99 0.91
C CYS A 121 -12.79 -10.65 0.72
N MET A 122 -12.43 -9.65 1.53
CA MET A 122 -12.99 -8.31 1.40
C MET A 122 -12.64 -7.69 0.05
N GLN A 123 -11.40 -7.83 -0.41
CA GLN A 123 -10.97 -7.35 -1.71
C GLN A 123 -11.75 -8.02 -2.85
N PHE A 124 -11.99 -9.32 -2.78
CA PHE A 124 -12.81 -10.04 -3.77
C PHE A 124 -14.25 -9.52 -3.78
N ILE A 125 -14.87 -9.31 -2.61
CA ILE A 125 -16.22 -8.73 -2.50
C ILE A 125 -16.26 -7.32 -3.13
N ASN A 126 -15.27 -6.47 -2.85
CA ASN A 126 -15.19 -5.14 -3.44
C ASN A 126 -15.14 -5.19 -4.97
N ILE A 127 -14.33 -6.10 -5.50
CA ILE A 127 -14.18 -6.27 -6.95
C ILE A 127 -15.49 -6.79 -7.56
N VAL A 128 -16.06 -7.88 -7.05
CA VAL A 128 -17.25 -8.49 -7.66
C VAL A 128 -18.45 -7.54 -7.65
N VAL A 129 -18.60 -6.72 -6.60
CA VAL A 129 -19.71 -5.76 -6.48
C VAL A 129 -19.43 -4.48 -7.28
N HIS A 130 -18.23 -3.88 -7.19
CA HIS A 130 -17.99 -2.53 -7.69
C HIS A 130 -17.29 -2.43 -9.05
N SER A 131 -16.80 -3.54 -9.62
CA SER A 131 -16.15 -3.53 -10.94
C SER A 131 -17.11 -3.57 -12.14
N VAL A 132 -18.41 -3.74 -11.91
CA VAL A 132 -19.41 -3.82 -13.00
C VAL A 132 -19.68 -2.44 -13.62
N GLU A 133 -19.96 -2.45 -14.92
CA GLU A 133 -20.24 -1.22 -15.69
C GLU A 133 -21.69 -0.73 -15.50
N ASP A 134 -22.66 -1.64 -15.36
CA ASP A 134 -24.06 -1.29 -15.12
C ASP A 134 -24.30 -0.97 -13.63
N MET A 135 -24.70 0.27 -13.35
CA MET A 135 -24.97 0.76 -12.00
C MET A 135 -26.19 0.07 -11.36
N ASN A 136 -27.20 -0.31 -12.13
CA ASN A 136 -28.34 -1.05 -11.59
C ASN A 136 -27.91 -2.45 -11.16
N PHE A 137 -27.08 -3.10 -11.97
CA PHE A 137 -26.51 -4.40 -11.64
C PHE A 137 -25.57 -4.32 -10.43
N ARG A 138 -24.81 -3.22 -10.29
CA ARG A 138 -24.01 -2.94 -9.09
C ARG A 138 -24.85 -2.88 -7.83
N VAL A 139 -25.95 -2.11 -7.84
CA VAL A 139 -26.87 -2.00 -6.70
C VAL A 139 -27.51 -3.36 -6.39
N HIS A 140 -27.87 -4.14 -7.41
CA HIS A 140 -28.39 -5.49 -7.22
C HIS A 140 -27.38 -6.42 -6.52
N LEU A 141 -26.12 -6.45 -6.97
CA LEU A 141 -25.05 -7.24 -6.34
C LEU A 141 -24.76 -6.78 -4.91
N GLN A 142 -24.74 -5.47 -4.68
CA GLN A 142 -24.58 -4.90 -3.34
C GLN A 142 -25.69 -5.40 -2.42
N TYR A 143 -26.95 -5.33 -2.87
CA TYR A 143 -28.11 -5.75 -2.09
C TYR A 143 -28.10 -7.25 -1.76
N GLU A 144 -27.55 -8.10 -2.63
CA GLU A 144 -27.37 -9.51 -2.30
C GLU A 144 -26.42 -9.73 -1.12
N PHE A 145 -25.29 -9.03 -1.09
CA PHE A 145 -24.38 -9.10 0.06
C PHE A 145 -25.00 -8.46 1.31
N THR A 146 -25.80 -7.41 1.17
CA THR A 146 -26.61 -6.85 2.28
C THR A 146 -27.56 -7.91 2.85
N LYS A 147 -28.27 -8.67 2.00
CA LYS A 147 -29.14 -9.78 2.44
C LYS A 147 -28.39 -10.89 3.17
N LEU A 148 -27.13 -11.12 2.82
CA LEU A 148 -26.27 -12.07 3.52
C LEU A 148 -25.71 -11.50 4.84
N GLY A 149 -26.02 -10.26 5.20
CA GLY A 149 -25.60 -9.63 6.46
C GLY A 149 -24.18 -9.07 6.42
N LEU A 150 -23.64 -8.74 5.25
CA LEU A 150 -22.30 -8.15 5.12
C LEU A 150 -22.22 -6.80 5.86
N GLU A 151 -23.19 -5.92 5.65
CA GLU A 151 -23.16 -4.56 6.19
C GLU A 151 -23.21 -4.53 7.71
N GLU A 152 -24.07 -5.35 8.33
CA GLU A 152 -24.13 -5.52 9.79
C GLU A 152 -22.78 -6.00 10.35
N PHE A 153 -22.16 -6.99 9.69
CA PHE A 153 -20.86 -7.50 10.08
C PHE A 153 -19.75 -6.45 9.97
N LEU A 154 -19.73 -5.68 8.87
CA LEU A 154 -18.76 -4.60 8.66
C LEU A 154 -18.95 -3.46 9.64
N GLN A 155 -20.18 -3.14 10.04
CA GLN A 155 -20.45 -2.08 10.99
C GLN A 155 -19.95 -2.42 12.40
N VAL A 156 -20.12 -3.67 12.84
CA VAL A 156 -19.57 -4.17 14.11
C VAL A 156 -18.04 -4.12 14.11
N ARG A 157 -17.41 -4.59 13.02
CA ARG A 157 -15.94 -4.64 12.92
C ARG A 157 -15.31 -3.27 12.66
N GLY A 158 -15.99 -2.39 11.95
CA GLY A 158 -15.58 -1.00 11.67
C GLY A 158 -15.66 -0.09 12.89
N ARG A 159 -16.66 -0.27 13.77
CA ARG A 159 -16.75 0.47 15.05
C ARG A 159 -15.72 0.02 16.09
N GLY A 160 -15.27 -1.23 16.03
CA GLY A 160 -14.30 -1.81 16.97
C GLY A 160 -12.90 -1.18 16.96
N ALA A 161 -12.56 -0.36 15.95
CA ALA A 161 -11.27 0.32 15.84
C ALA A 161 -11.34 1.85 15.94
N GLY A 162 -12.52 2.45 15.87
CA GLY A 162 -12.69 3.90 15.67
C GLY A 162 -13.41 4.67 16.80
N GLY A 163 -13.76 4.04 17.91
CA GLY A 163 -14.67 4.66 18.89
C GLY A 163 -14.43 4.27 20.34
N ALA A 164 -13.23 4.55 20.87
CA ALA A 164 -13.04 4.66 22.32
C ALA A 164 -12.61 6.10 22.64
N SER A 165 -13.59 6.94 22.95
CA SER A 165 -13.35 8.23 23.60
C SER A 165 -12.68 7.95 24.96
N PRO A 166 -11.55 8.60 25.31
CA PRO A 166 -10.79 8.31 26.51
C PRO A 166 -11.45 9.02 27.70
N ASN A 167 -12.63 8.58 28.11
CA ASN A 167 -13.19 9.00 29.39
C ASN A 167 -14.24 8.01 29.89
N SER A 168 -13.76 6.89 30.42
CA SER A 168 -14.36 6.17 31.56
C SER A 168 -13.59 4.88 31.79
N ALA A 169 -12.61 4.94 32.70
CA ALA A 169 -12.17 3.73 33.40
C ALA A 169 -13.23 3.36 34.46
N PRO A 170 -13.35 2.07 34.80
CA PRO A 170 -12.73 1.69 36.06
C PRO A 170 -11.82 0.47 35.93
N ALA A 171 -10.82 0.47 36.80
CA ALA A 171 -9.77 -0.51 36.91
C ALA A 171 -10.29 -1.92 37.24
N SER A 172 -9.80 -2.92 36.54
CA SER A 172 -9.60 -4.26 37.12
C SER A 172 -8.41 -4.96 36.48
N LEU A 173 -7.67 -5.65 37.35
CA LEU A 173 -6.37 -6.26 37.13
C LEU A 173 -6.47 -7.54 36.28
N THR A 174 -5.64 -7.65 35.22
CA THR A 174 -4.76 -8.80 34.89
C THR A 174 -4.25 -8.65 33.44
N PRO A 175 -2.97 -8.94 33.13
CA PRO A 175 -2.47 -8.86 31.77
C PRO A 175 -2.50 -10.23 31.08
N PRO A 176 -2.73 -10.29 29.76
CA PRO A 176 -2.08 -11.30 28.94
C PRO A 176 -1.10 -10.64 27.97
N ARG A 177 0.12 -11.15 28.03
CA ARG A 177 1.22 -10.94 27.09
C ARG A 177 0.81 -11.35 25.66
N ARG A 178 1.00 -10.45 24.68
CA ARG A 178 1.47 -10.72 23.29
C ARG A 178 1.80 -9.38 22.59
N PRO A 179 2.70 -9.33 21.61
CA PRO A 179 3.23 -8.07 21.07
C PRO A 179 2.15 -7.33 20.25
N GLN A 180 1.74 -6.15 20.72
CA GLN A 180 0.62 -5.39 20.17
C GLN A 180 0.93 -4.68 18.84
N LYS A 181 2.21 -4.51 18.48
CA LYS A 181 2.63 -3.76 17.28
C LYS A 181 2.34 -4.45 15.94
N SER A 182 2.32 -5.77 15.85
CA SER A 182 2.07 -6.47 14.57
C SER A 182 0.57 -6.63 14.27
N ARG A 183 -0.28 -6.73 15.30
CA ARG A 183 -1.73 -6.82 15.11
C ARG A 183 -2.36 -5.51 14.61
N HIS A 184 -1.80 -4.35 14.96
CA HIS A 184 -2.30 -3.05 14.47
C HIS A 184 -2.09 -2.90 12.96
N THR A 185 -0.89 -3.20 12.43
CA THR A 185 -0.61 -3.07 11.00
C THR A 185 -1.34 -4.10 10.13
N GLU A 186 -1.56 -5.31 10.65
CA GLU A 186 -2.37 -6.32 9.97
C GLU A 186 -3.86 -5.91 9.95
N SER A 187 -4.37 -5.33 11.05
CA SER A 187 -5.72 -4.75 11.11
C SER A 187 -5.92 -3.58 10.15
N GLU A 188 -4.90 -2.73 9.96
CA GLU A 188 -4.94 -1.59 9.02
C GLU A 188 -5.19 -2.04 7.58
N LYS A 189 -4.55 -3.12 7.13
CA LYS A 189 -4.76 -3.65 5.77
C LYS A 189 -6.22 -4.04 5.53
N LEU A 190 -6.82 -4.73 6.51
CA LEU A 190 -8.23 -5.11 6.43
C LEU A 190 -9.13 -3.88 6.50
N GLN A 191 -8.83 -2.93 7.38
CA GLN A 191 -9.58 -1.69 7.52
C GLN A 191 -9.60 -0.87 6.22
N VAL A 192 -8.48 -0.80 5.50
CA VAL A 192 -8.44 -0.15 4.18
C VAL A 192 -9.39 -0.81 3.18
N GLN A 193 -9.47 -2.14 3.17
CA GLN A 193 -10.41 -2.85 2.28
C GLN A 193 -11.87 -2.65 2.69
N ILE A 194 -12.15 -2.64 4.00
CA ILE A 194 -13.49 -2.36 4.52
C ILE A 194 -13.92 -0.94 4.16
N GLN A 195 -13.05 0.05 4.38
CA GLN A 195 -13.36 1.44 4.06
C GLN A 195 -13.56 1.62 2.56
N ALA A 196 -12.71 1.01 1.72
CA ALA A 196 -12.87 1.06 0.26
C ALA A 196 -14.22 0.48 -0.22
N TYR A 197 -14.81 -0.48 0.51
CA TYR A 197 -16.17 -0.94 0.24
C TYR A 197 -17.19 0.11 0.64
N LEU A 198 -17.14 0.56 1.90
CA LEU A 198 -18.11 1.50 2.47
C LEU A 198 -18.17 2.81 1.69
N ASP A 199 -17.04 3.31 1.20
CA ASP A 199 -16.95 4.52 0.36
C ASP A 199 -17.63 4.33 -1.02
N ASN A 200 -17.81 3.08 -1.45
CA ASN A 200 -18.36 2.70 -2.75
C ASN A 200 -19.78 2.12 -2.67
N VAL A 201 -20.38 2.06 -1.48
CA VAL A 201 -21.77 1.62 -1.27
C VAL A 201 -22.72 2.68 -1.82
N PHE A 202 -23.68 2.25 -2.63
CA PHE A 202 -24.77 3.10 -3.11
C PHE A 202 -25.91 3.17 -2.10
N ASP A 203 -26.22 4.37 -1.63
CA ASP A 203 -27.48 4.69 -0.95
C ASP A 203 -28.45 5.32 -1.94
N VAL A 204 -29.29 4.48 -2.56
CA VAL A 204 -30.28 4.95 -3.55
C VAL A 204 -31.31 5.87 -2.89
N GLY A 205 -31.63 5.67 -1.60
CA GLY A 205 -32.56 6.52 -0.87
C GLY A 205 -32.00 7.92 -0.70
N GLY A 206 -30.78 8.03 -0.14
CA GLY A 206 -30.09 9.31 0.01
C GLY A 206 -29.89 10.04 -1.32
N LEU A 207 -29.52 9.34 -2.39
CA LEU A 207 -29.38 9.95 -3.70
C LEU A 207 -30.69 10.53 -4.28
N LEU A 208 -31.84 9.91 -3.96
CA LEU A 208 -33.14 10.43 -4.36
C LEU A 208 -33.53 11.66 -3.54
N GLU A 209 -33.29 11.65 -2.23
CA GLU A 209 -33.51 12.80 -1.34
C GLU A 209 -32.65 14.00 -1.73
N ASP A 210 -31.38 13.76 -2.07
CA ASP A 210 -30.46 14.79 -2.57
C ASP A 210 -30.91 15.36 -3.92
N ALA A 211 -31.43 14.51 -4.82
CA ALA A 211 -31.95 14.94 -6.10
C ALA A 211 -33.21 15.81 -5.94
N GLU A 212 -34.11 15.43 -5.04
CA GLU A 212 -35.29 16.24 -4.70
C GLU A 212 -34.89 17.58 -4.10
N THR A 213 -33.95 17.58 -3.14
CA THR A 213 -33.40 18.80 -2.52
C THR A 213 -32.76 19.72 -3.56
N LYS A 214 -32.02 19.14 -4.52
CA LYS A 214 -31.43 19.89 -5.63
C LYS A 214 -32.49 20.55 -6.52
N ASN A 215 -33.58 19.86 -6.82
CA ASN A 215 -34.66 20.43 -7.61
C ASN A 215 -35.31 21.63 -6.90
N VAL A 216 -35.60 21.50 -5.59
CA VAL A 216 -36.11 22.62 -4.79
C VAL A 216 -35.14 23.80 -4.76
N ALA A 217 -33.83 23.54 -4.67
CA ALA A 217 -32.83 24.59 -4.73
C ALA A 217 -32.78 25.29 -6.09
N LEU A 218 -32.96 24.54 -7.19
CA LEU A 218 -33.03 25.11 -8.54
C LEU A 218 -34.25 26.01 -8.71
N GLU A 219 -35.43 25.60 -8.22
CA GLU A 219 -36.62 26.46 -8.19
C GLU A 219 -36.36 27.77 -7.44
N LYS A 220 -35.62 27.70 -6.32
CA LYS A 220 -35.25 28.90 -5.56
C LYS A 220 -34.26 29.81 -6.30
N VAL A 221 -33.37 29.23 -7.09
CA VAL A 221 -32.46 30.00 -7.96
C VAL A 221 -33.26 30.72 -9.04
N GLU A 222 -34.20 30.04 -9.69
CA GLU A 222 -35.09 30.66 -10.69
C GLU A 222 -35.90 31.83 -10.10
N GLU A 223 -36.49 31.66 -8.92
CA GLU A 223 -37.19 32.75 -8.21
C GLU A 223 -36.27 33.96 -7.94
N LEU A 224 -35.02 33.71 -7.53
CA LEU A 224 -34.05 34.78 -7.28
C LEU A 224 -33.62 35.49 -8.56
N GLU A 225 -33.48 34.76 -9.67
CA GLU A 225 -33.19 35.33 -10.98
C GLU A 225 -34.34 36.24 -11.46
N GLU A 226 -35.59 35.82 -11.27
CA GLU A 226 -36.76 36.64 -11.56
C GLU A 226 -36.79 37.92 -10.70
N HIS A 227 -36.52 37.79 -9.40
CA HIS A 227 -36.47 38.94 -8.48
C HIS A 227 -35.35 39.93 -8.86
N LEU A 228 -34.18 39.43 -9.26
CA LEU A 228 -33.10 40.27 -9.76
C LEU A 228 -33.48 40.98 -11.06
N SER A 229 -34.12 40.28 -11.99
CA SER A 229 -34.63 40.90 -13.23
C SER A 229 -35.59 42.04 -12.93
N HIS A 230 -36.56 41.82 -12.03
CA HIS A 230 -37.54 42.83 -11.63
C HIS A 230 -36.92 44.04 -10.93
N LEU A 231 -35.96 43.81 -10.03
CA LEU A 231 -35.23 44.91 -9.36
C LEU A 231 -34.37 45.69 -10.37
N THR A 232 -33.78 45.02 -11.36
CA THR A 232 -32.99 45.67 -12.42
C THR A 232 -33.87 46.57 -13.28
N GLU A 233 -35.05 46.11 -13.68
CA GLU A 233 -36.02 46.90 -14.45
C GLU A 233 -36.50 48.12 -13.65
N LYS A 234 -36.86 47.94 -12.37
CA LYS A 234 -37.23 49.05 -11.48
C LYS A 234 -36.13 50.08 -11.29
N LEU A 235 -34.87 49.64 -11.16
CA LEU A 235 -33.73 50.54 -11.05
C LEU A 235 -33.59 51.37 -12.33
N LEU A 236 -33.72 50.74 -13.50
CA LEU A 236 -33.69 51.42 -14.79
C LEU A 236 -34.81 52.47 -14.90
N ASP A 237 -36.03 52.14 -14.49
CA ASP A 237 -37.17 53.06 -14.49
C ASP A 237 -36.94 54.25 -13.55
N LEU A 238 -36.43 54.00 -12.34
CA LEU A 238 -36.10 55.06 -11.38
C LEU A 238 -34.96 55.96 -11.87
N GLU A 239 -33.94 55.38 -12.52
CA GLU A 239 -32.87 56.14 -13.16
C GLU A 239 -33.41 57.04 -14.28
N ASN A 240 -34.32 56.52 -15.11
CA ASN A 240 -34.97 57.29 -16.17
C ASN A 240 -35.85 58.42 -15.61
N GLU A 241 -36.67 58.15 -14.58
CA GLU A 241 -37.47 59.18 -13.93
C GLU A 241 -36.60 60.27 -13.29
N ASN A 242 -35.53 59.88 -12.59
CA ASN A 242 -34.60 60.83 -11.97
C ASN A 242 -33.89 61.68 -13.03
N MET A 243 -33.48 61.08 -14.14
CA MET A 243 -32.92 61.79 -15.29
C MET A 243 -33.90 62.85 -15.83
N MET A 244 -35.19 62.50 -15.98
CA MET A 244 -36.21 63.46 -16.40
C MET A 244 -36.44 64.58 -15.39
N ARG A 245 -36.46 64.27 -14.09
CA ARG A 245 -36.59 65.28 -13.02
C ARG A 245 -35.39 66.24 -13.00
N VAL A 246 -34.18 65.72 -13.17
CA VAL A 246 -32.96 66.55 -13.27
C VAL A 246 -33.07 67.47 -14.49
N ALA A 247 -33.42 66.95 -15.66
CA ALA A 247 -33.59 67.77 -16.87
C ALA A 247 -34.65 68.87 -16.72
N GLU A 248 -35.77 68.58 -16.05
CA GLU A 248 -36.82 69.57 -15.79
C GLU A 248 -36.35 70.65 -14.79
N LEU A 249 -35.64 70.25 -13.72
CA LEU A 249 -35.06 71.19 -12.76
C LEU A 249 -33.99 72.08 -13.40
N GLU A 250 -33.14 71.53 -14.27
CA GLU A 250 -32.16 72.30 -15.05
C GLU A 250 -32.84 73.33 -15.95
N LYS A 251 -33.94 72.95 -16.61
CA LYS A 251 -34.76 73.85 -17.44
C LYS A 251 -35.37 74.97 -16.60
N GLN A 252 -35.91 74.66 -15.42
CA GLN A 252 -36.46 75.66 -14.50
C GLN A 252 -35.39 76.62 -13.97
N LEU A 253 -34.19 76.11 -13.66
CA LEU A 253 -33.04 76.92 -13.28
C LEU A 253 -32.67 77.92 -14.38
N LEU A 254 -32.52 77.43 -15.62
CA LEU A 254 -32.24 78.27 -16.79
C LEU A 254 -33.31 79.36 -17.01
N GLN A 255 -34.58 79.02 -16.81
CA GLN A 255 -35.68 79.97 -16.92
C GLN A 255 -35.62 81.03 -15.82
N ARG A 256 -35.35 80.63 -14.58
CA ARG A 256 -35.20 81.55 -13.43
C ARG A 256 -33.99 82.45 -13.59
N GLU A 257 -32.86 81.94 -14.09
CA GLU A 257 -31.68 82.75 -14.40
C GLU A 257 -32.00 83.83 -15.43
N LYS A 258 -32.72 83.49 -16.52
CA LYS A 258 -33.19 84.48 -17.51
C LYS A 258 -34.10 85.54 -16.89
N GLU A 259 -35.05 85.15 -16.04
CA GLU A 259 -35.93 86.08 -15.32
C GLU A 259 -35.14 87.03 -14.41
N LEU A 260 -34.12 86.50 -13.72
CA LEU A 260 -33.24 87.25 -12.83
C LEU A 260 -32.35 88.24 -13.60
N GLU A 261 -31.89 87.86 -14.80
CA GLU A 261 -31.20 88.74 -15.75
C GLU A 261 -32.09 89.93 -16.15
N VAL A 262 -33.34 89.66 -16.51
CA VAL A 262 -34.32 90.71 -16.90
C VAL A 262 -34.62 91.66 -15.74
N VAL A 263 -34.78 91.13 -14.51
CA VAL A 263 -34.99 91.97 -13.31
C VAL A 263 -33.74 92.80 -12.99
N LYS A 264 -32.52 92.27 -13.15
CA LYS A 264 -31.28 93.03 -13.01
C LYS A 264 -31.14 94.16 -14.02
N VAL A 265 -31.56 93.94 -15.27
CA VAL A 265 -31.58 94.99 -16.32
C VAL A 265 -32.61 96.06 -15.99
N ARG A 266 -33.83 95.67 -15.57
CA ARG A 266 -34.90 96.60 -15.19
C ARG A 266 -34.59 97.40 -13.91
N GLY A 267 -33.88 96.79 -12.97
CA GLY A 267 -33.37 97.44 -11.76
C GLY A 267 -32.23 98.43 -12.03
N ARG A 268 -31.46 98.24 -13.11
CA ARG A 268 -30.46 99.22 -13.58
C ARG A 268 -31.08 100.45 -14.24
N GLU A 269 -32.25 100.31 -14.87
CA GLU A 269 -32.94 101.42 -15.53
C GLU A 269 -33.84 102.25 -14.60
N ALA A 270 -34.30 101.67 -13.47
CA ALA A 270 -35.19 102.35 -12.52
C ALA A 270 -34.49 102.91 -11.25
N GLY A 271 -33.18 102.73 -11.10
CA GLY A 271 -32.46 103.02 -9.85
C GLY A 271 -31.12 103.73 -10.07
N GLY A 272 -31.15 105.00 -10.46
CA GLY A 272 -30.01 105.90 -10.24
C GLY A 272 -29.94 106.30 -8.76
N GLY A 273 -29.22 105.54 -7.93
CA GLY A 273 -29.04 105.94 -6.53
C GLY A 273 -28.40 104.88 -5.64
N ARG A 274 -27.17 105.18 -5.21
CA ARG A 274 -26.43 104.72 -4.02
C ARG A 274 -27.01 103.53 -3.22
N GLY A 275 -26.21 102.46 -3.12
CA GLY A 275 -26.38 101.41 -2.12
C GLY A 275 -25.04 100.78 -1.77
N GLU A 276 -24.62 100.94 -0.51
CA GLU A 276 -23.43 100.38 0.10
C GLU A 276 -23.25 98.88 -0.16
N ARG A 277 -21.98 98.50 -0.37
CA ARG A 277 -21.52 97.12 -0.36
C ARG A 277 -21.55 96.60 1.09
N VAL A 278 -22.69 96.07 1.53
CA VAL A 278 -22.76 95.23 2.73
C VAL A 278 -22.48 93.78 2.32
N ARG A 279 -21.32 93.29 2.73
CA ARG A 279 -20.91 91.89 2.67
C ARG A 279 -21.64 91.15 3.79
N LEU A 280 -22.75 90.47 3.48
CA LEU A 280 -23.34 89.50 4.41
C LEU A 280 -22.50 88.21 4.37
N GLY A 281 -21.63 88.06 5.36
CA GLY A 281 -20.96 86.81 5.66
C GLY A 281 -21.97 85.81 6.22
N TRP A 282 -22.21 84.73 5.49
CA TRP A 282 -22.80 83.51 6.04
C TRP A 282 -21.68 82.67 6.64
N GLY A 283 -21.32 83.00 7.88
CA GLY A 283 -20.58 82.10 8.75
C GLY A 283 -21.58 81.24 9.54
N GLY A 284 -21.40 79.93 9.52
CA GLY A 284 -22.00 79.02 10.50
C GLY A 284 -23.26 78.26 10.07
N LEU A 285 -23.13 77.37 9.08
CA LEU A 285 -23.65 76.01 9.27
C LEU A 285 -22.50 75.05 9.02
N GLN A 286 -22.13 74.37 10.09
CA GLN A 286 -21.02 73.44 10.17
C GLN A 286 -21.51 72.06 9.70
N ASN A 287 -20.67 71.40 8.90
CA ASN A 287 -20.60 69.95 8.69
C ASN A 287 -21.68 69.30 7.77
N TRP A 288 -21.33 69.09 6.50
CA TRP A 288 -20.97 67.75 5.99
C TRP A 288 -20.14 67.91 4.72
N GLY A 289 -18.89 67.42 4.73
CA GLY A 289 -17.96 67.56 3.62
C GLY A 289 -18.28 66.62 2.46
N VAL A 290 -18.22 67.17 1.25
CA VAL A 290 -18.06 66.44 -0.02
C VAL A 290 -16.57 66.20 -0.24
N PRO A 291 -16.18 65.10 -0.91
CA PRO A 291 -15.07 65.21 -1.85
C PRO A 291 -15.35 64.57 -3.22
N GLY A 292 -15.09 65.35 -4.26
CA GLY A 292 -14.40 64.90 -5.48
C GLY A 292 -15.27 64.38 -6.63
N ALA A 293 -15.43 65.22 -7.65
CA ALA A 293 -15.66 64.76 -9.02
C ALA A 293 -14.38 64.94 -9.83
N GLU A 294 -13.96 63.91 -10.57
CA GLU A 294 -13.15 64.00 -11.79
C GLU A 294 -13.70 63.01 -12.84
N PRO A 295 -13.47 63.24 -14.14
CA PRO A 295 -14.51 63.08 -15.16
C PRO A 295 -14.40 61.80 -16.00
N LEU A 296 -15.54 61.39 -16.55
CA LEU A 296 -15.69 60.36 -17.57
C LEU A 296 -14.97 60.71 -18.89
N PRO A 297 -14.54 59.69 -19.66
CA PRO A 297 -14.59 59.74 -21.11
C PRO A 297 -15.54 58.70 -21.72
N ARG A 298 -16.20 59.13 -22.82
CA ARG A 298 -17.19 58.44 -23.66
C ARG A 298 -16.59 57.36 -24.60
N PRO A 299 -17.42 56.55 -25.28
CA PRO A 299 -17.07 55.25 -25.86
C PRO A 299 -16.69 55.28 -27.34
N ARG A 300 -15.91 54.28 -27.81
CA ARG A 300 -16.12 53.58 -29.10
C ARG A 300 -15.12 52.43 -29.35
N GLY A 301 -15.69 51.25 -29.60
CA GLY A 301 -15.38 50.38 -30.76
C GLY A 301 -14.10 49.54 -30.77
N GLY A 302 -14.26 48.22 -30.82
CA GLY A 302 -13.25 47.28 -31.35
C GLY A 302 -13.19 45.93 -30.64
N SER A 303 -13.77 44.90 -31.27
CA SER A 303 -13.70 43.44 -30.98
C SER A 303 -12.28 42.92 -30.63
N PRO A 304 -12.08 41.80 -29.88
CA PRO A 304 -12.33 40.46 -30.44
C PRO A 304 -12.67 39.28 -29.47
N LYS A 305 -13.42 38.32 -30.05
CA LYS A 305 -13.34 36.85 -29.94
C LYS A 305 -13.56 36.14 -28.59
N LEU A 306 -14.75 35.53 -28.56
CA LEU A 306 -15.15 34.28 -27.91
C LEU A 306 -14.06 33.22 -27.78
N GLY A 307 -13.93 32.68 -26.56
CA GLY A 307 -13.24 31.43 -26.24
C GLY A 307 -14.09 30.62 -25.26
N HIS A 308 -14.51 29.45 -25.72
CA HIS A 308 -15.31 28.42 -25.07
C HIS A 308 -14.83 28.04 -23.65
N PRO A 309 -15.73 27.66 -22.71
CA PRO A 309 -15.38 26.70 -21.68
C PRO A 309 -15.38 25.30 -22.32
N LEU A 310 -14.21 24.67 -22.34
CA LEU A 310 -14.07 23.23 -22.52
C LEU A 310 -13.44 22.69 -21.24
N TRP A 311 -14.24 22.02 -20.42
CA TRP A 311 -13.72 20.94 -19.59
C TRP A 311 -14.71 19.78 -19.70
N ALA A 312 -14.39 18.90 -20.65
CA ALA A 312 -14.84 17.52 -20.68
C ALA A 312 -13.58 16.66 -20.80
N ALA A 313 -13.66 15.46 -20.24
CA ALA A 313 -12.69 14.37 -20.27
C ALA A 313 -11.55 14.42 -19.24
N ILE A 314 -11.82 13.84 -18.07
CA ILE A 314 -10.80 13.05 -17.36
C ILE A 314 -11.08 11.58 -17.68
N SER A 315 -10.13 10.95 -18.32
CA SER A 315 -9.99 9.49 -18.44
C SER A 315 -8.50 9.14 -18.31
N PRO A 316 -8.18 7.91 -17.91
CA PRO A 316 -7.06 7.63 -17.02
C PRO A 316 -5.77 7.32 -17.78
N SER A 317 -4.61 7.66 -17.21
CA SER A 317 -3.32 7.21 -17.71
C SER A 317 -2.47 6.57 -16.61
N LEU A 318 -2.14 5.31 -16.88
CA LEU A 318 -1.22 4.38 -16.23
C LEU A 318 0.12 4.99 -15.75
N PRO A 319 0.76 4.39 -14.73
CA PRO A 319 2.20 4.47 -14.55
C PRO A 319 2.88 3.10 -14.83
N PHE A 320 3.81 3.08 -15.79
CA PHE A 320 4.86 2.05 -15.87
C PHE A 320 6.24 2.70 -16.00
N ALA A 321 7.15 2.21 -15.15
CA ALA A 321 8.61 2.11 -15.29
C ALA A 321 9.49 3.36 -15.54
N GLY A 322 10.31 3.66 -14.51
CA GLY A 322 11.76 3.50 -14.62
C GLY A 322 12.59 4.76 -14.89
N LYS A 323 13.39 5.16 -13.87
CA LYS A 323 14.81 5.55 -13.98
C LYS A 323 15.41 5.86 -12.60
N CYS A 324 16.46 5.11 -12.23
CA CYS A 324 17.34 5.37 -11.09
C CYS A 324 18.32 6.52 -11.38
N PRO A 325 18.77 7.28 -10.36
CA PRO A 325 20.01 8.05 -10.44
C PRO A 325 21.20 7.31 -9.74
N PRO A 326 22.45 7.62 -10.15
CA PRO A 326 23.65 6.80 -9.88
C PRO A 326 24.36 7.14 -8.55
N ALA A 327 25.20 6.22 -8.07
CA ALA A 327 26.05 6.39 -6.89
C ALA A 327 27.40 7.08 -7.21
N PRO A 328 27.99 7.82 -6.27
CA PRO A 328 29.43 8.10 -6.24
C PRO A 328 30.14 7.68 -4.92
N PRO A 329 31.48 7.67 -4.88
CA PRO A 329 32.31 6.64 -4.21
C PRO A 329 32.94 7.05 -2.85
N LEU A 330 33.51 6.08 -2.13
CA LEU A 330 34.61 6.25 -1.15
C LEU A 330 35.94 5.83 -1.82
N PRO A 331 37.15 6.32 -1.45
CA PRO A 331 37.68 6.33 -0.06
C PRO A 331 38.73 7.42 0.33
N GLY A 332 38.98 7.59 1.65
CA GLY A 332 40.36 7.83 2.17
C GLY A 332 40.64 9.04 3.10
N ALA A 333 41.22 8.71 4.27
CA ALA A 333 42.16 9.47 5.13
C ALA A 333 41.71 10.67 6.01
N SER A 334 42.00 10.57 7.31
CA SER A 334 42.02 11.61 8.37
C SER A 334 43.25 12.56 8.25
N PRO A 335 43.54 13.52 9.18
CA PRO A 335 42.72 14.27 10.16
C PRO A 335 42.93 15.83 10.11
N SER A 336 42.16 16.57 10.94
CA SER A 336 42.58 17.75 11.75
C SER A 336 41.91 19.13 11.56
N ILE A 337 41.48 19.63 12.73
CA ILE A 337 41.38 21.01 13.26
C ILE A 337 40.13 21.85 13.00
N ALA A 338 39.58 22.29 14.12
CA ALA A 338 38.35 23.03 14.37
C ALA A 338 38.41 24.51 14.00
N LEU A 339 37.22 25.13 13.78
CA LEU A 339 36.88 26.45 14.33
C LEU A 339 35.35 26.57 14.55
N THR A 340 35.02 27.24 15.65
CA THR A 340 33.78 27.38 16.45
C THR A 340 32.68 28.29 15.86
N VAL A 341 31.39 28.06 16.23
CA VAL A 341 30.50 28.97 17.00
C VAL A 341 29.11 28.31 17.24
N GLY A 342 28.80 28.01 18.52
CA GLY A 342 27.50 28.22 19.18
C GLY A 342 26.18 27.64 18.65
N LEU A 343 25.97 26.32 18.71
CA LEU A 343 24.67 25.67 18.93
C LEU A 343 24.90 24.43 19.82
N SER A 344 24.07 24.25 20.84
CA SER A 344 24.17 23.30 21.96
C SER A 344 24.88 21.98 21.65
N ALA A 345 26.12 21.83 22.12
CA ALA A 345 26.97 20.69 21.89
C ALA A 345 26.43 19.44 22.60
N ILE A 346 26.03 18.43 21.82
CA ILE A 346 25.76 17.09 22.32
C ILE A 346 27.08 16.52 22.86
N ARG A 347 27.25 16.51 24.19
CA ARG A 347 28.41 15.92 24.85
C ARG A 347 28.43 14.42 24.55
N ILE A 348 29.36 13.96 23.71
CA ILE A 348 29.68 12.54 23.59
C ILE A 348 30.21 12.09 24.95
N LYS A 349 29.36 11.42 25.74
CA LYS A 349 29.71 10.95 27.09
C LYS A 349 30.84 9.91 27.00
N LYS A 350 31.83 10.00 27.90
CA LYS A 350 32.96 9.07 27.93
C LYS A 350 32.44 7.67 28.30
N PRO A 351 32.92 6.60 27.62
CA PRO A 351 32.52 5.25 27.99
C PRO A 351 32.97 4.92 29.41
N ILE A 352 32.05 4.44 30.24
CA ILE A 352 32.33 4.00 31.61
C ILE A 352 33.22 2.75 31.54
N LYS A 353 34.35 2.78 32.25
CA LYS A 353 35.24 1.63 32.39
C LYS A 353 34.71 0.72 33.48
N THR A 354 34.52 -0.56 33.19
CA THR A 354 34.11 -1.58 34.16
C THR A 354 35.24 -2.57 34.42
N LYS A 355 35.35 -3.09 35.64
CA LYS A 355 36.35 -4.09 36.06
C LYS A 355 36.00 -5.48 35.56
N PHE A 356 34.70 -5.81 35.51
CA PHE A 356 34.20 -7.09 35.01
C PHE A 356 33.34 -6.92 33.75
N ARG A 357 33.43 -7.90 32.84
CA ARG A 357 32.54 -7.94 31.67
C ARG A 357 31.10 -8.20 32.11
N LEU A 358 30.24 -7.20 31.94
CA LEU A 358 28.80 -7.27 32.25
C LEU A 358 27.98 -7.81 31.06
N PRO A 359 26.77 -8.36 31.31
CA PRO A 359 25.82 -8.74 30.29
C PRO A 359 25.52 -7.57 29.35
N VAL A 360 25.52 -7.85 28.05
CA VAL A 360 25.12 -6.85 27.06
C VAL A 360 23.60 -6.69 27.16
N PHE A 361 23.15 -5.47 27.47
CA PHE A 361 21.75 -5.12 27.36
C PHE A 361 21.38 -4.96 25.89
N ASN A 362 20.44 -5.78 25.41
CA ASN A 362 19.98 -5.76 24.03
C ASN A 362 18.95 -4.64 23.80
N TRP A 363 19.36 -3.41 24.07
CA TRP A 363 18.58 -2.20 23.80
C TRP A 363 19.00 -1.55 22.49
N THR A 364 18.08 -0.82 21.87
CA THR A 364 18.40 0.05 20.74
C THR A 364 18.68 1.45 21.27
N ALA A 365 19.96 1.80 21.37
CA ALA A 365 20.36 3.13 21.82
C ALA A 365 19.90 4.22 20.83
N LEU A 366 19.38 5.33 21.37
CA LEU A 366 19.05 6.51 20.55
C LEU A 366 20.33 7.12 20.01
N LYS A 367 20.31 7.54 18.74
CA LYS A 367 21.43 8.27 18.14
C LYS A 367 21.54 9.65 18.79
N PRO A 368 22.74 10.26 18.90
CA PRO A 368 22.92 11.58 19.50
C PRO A 368 21.93 12.65 19.00
N ASN A 369 21.63 12.64 17.70
CA ASN A 369 20.71 13.58 17.04
C ASN A 369 19.22 13.36 17.41
N GLN A 370 18.88 12.25 18.06
CA GLN A 370 17.52 11.89 18.50
C GLN A 370 17.30 12.16 19.99
N ILE A 371 18.33 12.60 20.73
CA ILE A 371 18.27 12.79 22.18
C ILE A 371 17.71 14.18 22.54
N SER A 372 17.93 15.18 21.68
CA SER A 372 17.46 16.55 21.92
C SER A 372 15.93 16.61 22.00
N GLY A 373 15.40 17.18 23.09
CA GLY A 373 13.95 17.26 23.34
C GLY A 373 13.32 16.01 23.97
N THR A 374 14.13 15.05 24.40
CA THR A 374 13.66 13.86 25.15
C THR A 374 14.02 13.97 26.62
N VAL A 375 13.35 13.21 27.49
CA VAL A 375 13.69 13.12 28.92
C VAL A 375 15.18 12.78 29.15
N PHE A 376 15.83 12.10 28.19
CA PHE A 376 17.24 11.74 28.27
C PHE A 376 18.22 12.90 28.06
N SER A 377 17.76 14.08 27.59
CA SER A 377 18.63 15.27 27.50
C SER A 377 18.88 15.95 28.85
N GLU A 378 17.99 15.76 29.81
CA GLU A 378 18.05 16.38 31.14
C GLU A 378 18.63 15.45 32.21
N LEU A 379 18.93 14.19 31.86
CA LEU A 379 19.51 13.21 32.76
C LEU A 379 21.02 13.41 32.93
N ASP A 380 21.42 13.62 34.18
CA ASP A 380 22.80 13.73 34.60
C ASP A 380 23.35 12.37 35.07
N ASP A 381 24.13 11.73 34.21
CA ASP A 381 24.71 10.40 34.49
C ASP A 381 25.79 10.48 35.58
N GLU A 382 26.44 11.63 35.79
CA GLU A 382 27.49 11.77 36.81
C GLU A 382 26.90 11.64 38.21
N ARG A 383 25.74 12.26 38.44
CA ARG A 383 24.98 12.13 39.69
C ARG A 383 24.51 10.70 39.95
N VAL A 384 24.06 9.98 38.91
CA VAL A 384 23.64 8.57 39.04
C VAL A 384 24.83 7.66 39.36
N LEU A 385 26.01 7.97 38.82
CA LEU A 385 27.24 7.21 39.08
C LEU A 385 27.80 7.45 40.48
N GLU A 386 27.58 8.63 41.08
CA GLU A 386 27.95 8.92 42.48
C GLU A 386 27.04 8.19 43.48
N ASP A 387 25.74 8.09 43.18
CA ASP A 387 24.76 7.42 44.04
C ASP A 387 24.81 5.88 43.94
N LEU A 388 25.40 5.34 42.87
CA LEU A 388 25.44 3.89 42.59
C LEU A 388 26.76 3.27 43.04
N ASP A 389 26.69 2.27 43.92
CA ASP A 389 27.83 1.41 44.26
C ASP A 389 28.20 0.49 43.08
N LEU A 390 29.07 0.99 42.21
CA LEU A 390 29.54 0.31 41.00
C LEU A 390 30.30 -0.98 41.32
N GLU A 391 31.03 -1.05 42.43
CA GLU A 391 31.84 -2.22 42.77
C GLU A 391 30.94 -3.41 43.13
N ARG A 392 29.93 -3.19 43.97
CA ARG A 392 28.92 -4.20 44.29
C ARG A 392 28.07 -4.58 43.07
N PHE A 393 27.69 -3.59 42.25
CA PHE A 393 26.90 -3.83 41.05
C PHE A 393 27.66 -4.72 40.06
N GLU A 394 28.92 -4.43 39.79
CA GLU A 394 29.72 -5.23 38.86
C GLU A 394 29.96 -6.65 39.36
N GLU A 395 30.15 -6.83 40.66
CA GLU A 395 30.35 -8.15 41.25
C GLU A 395 29.10 -9.05 41.10
N LEU A 396 27.91 -8.48 41.29
CA LEU A 396 26.63 -9.20 41.18
C LEU A 396 26.29 -9.57 39.73
N PHE A 397 26.61 -8.69 38.79
CA PHE A 397 26.20 -8.84 37.39
C PHE A 397 27.31 -9.36 36.47
N LYS A 398 28.52 -9.66 36.95
CA LYS A 398 29.61 -10.18 36.10
C LYS A 398 29.23 -11.45 35.33
N THR A 399 29.63 -11.52 34.06
CA THR A 399 29.43 -12.72 33.24
C THR A 399 30.46 -13.80 33.57
N LYS A 400 30.09 -15.08 33.38
CA LYS A 400 31.00 -16.23 33.56
C LYS A 400 32.17 -16.23 32.56
N ALA A 401 32.03 -15.53 31.44
CA ALA A 401 33.05 -15.38 30.42
C ALA A 401 33.81 -14.06 30.63
N GLN A 402 34.59 -13.98 31.71
CA GLN A 402 35.65 -12.98 31.82
C GLN A 402 36.74 -13.39 30.82
N GLY A 403 36.89 -12.62 29.74
CA GLY A 403 38.04 -12.80 28.85
C GLY A 403 39.35 -12.56 29.62
N PRO A 404 40.52 -12.89 29.04
CA PRO A 404 41.79 -12.53 29.65
C PRO A 404 41.78 -11.03 29.94
N ALA A 405 42.18 -10.65 31.16
CA ALA A 405 42.27 -9.26 31.57
C ALA A 405 43.10 -8.48 30.54
N LEU A 406 42.61 -7.29 30.17
CA LEU A 406 43.34 -6.37 29.30
C LEU A 406 44.55 -5.83 30.06
N ASP A 407 45.65 -6.58 30.07
CA ASP A 407 46.97 -6.05 30.40
C ASP A 407 47.82 -5.96 29.12
N LEU A 408 48.19 -4.72 28.78
CA LEU A 408 49.24 -4.41 27.84
C LEU A 408 50.58 -4.86 28.44
N VAL A 409 51.33 -5.72 27.74
CA VAL A 409 52.80 -5.70 27.51
C VAL A 409 53.33 -7.12 27.21
N CYS A 410 54.12 -7.19 26.13
CA CYS A 410 55.06 -8.25 25.71
C CYS A 410 54.55 -9.47 24.91
N ALA A 411 55.29 -9.72 23.83
CA ALA A 411 55.10 -10.74 22.82
C ALA A 411 55.57 -12.13 23.25
N LYS A 412 54.89 -13.19 22.77
CA LYS A 412 55.43 -14.20 21.83
C LYS A 412 54.53 -15.45 21.77
N ASN A 413 54.24 -15.83 20.52
CA ASN A 413 54.14 -17.19 19.99
C ASN A 413 53.28 -18.22 20.73
N LYS A 414 52.07 -18.43 20.21
CA LYS A 414 51.62 -19.79 19.88
C LYS A 414 50.67 -19.76 18.68
N ALA A 415 51.22 -20.08 17.51
CA ALA A 415 50.45 -20.33 16.30
C ALA A 415 49.64 -21.61 16.48
N SER A 416 48.32 -21.48 16.57
CA SER A 416 47.38 -22.54 16.19
C SER A 416 47.17 -22.43 14.68
N GLN A 417 47.41 -23.54 13.98
CA GLN A 417 47.41 -23.65 12.53
C GLN A 417 46.13 -23.05 11.92
N LYS A 418 46.27 -21.92 11.23
CA LYS A 418 45.23 -21.33 10.39
C LYS A 418 45.24 -22.15 9.10
N ALA A 419 44.23 -23.00 8.89
CA ALA A 419 44.00 -23.62 7.59
C ALA A 419 43.93 -22.51 6.52
N ALA A 420 44.63 -22.70 5.40
CA ALA A 420 44.66 -21.72 4.31
C ALA A 420 43.22 -21.32 3.94
N SER A 421 42.95 -20.01 3.84
CA SER A 421 41.63 -19.51 3.46
C SER A 421 41.35 -19.86 2.00
N LYS A 422 40.65 -20.98 1.77
CA LYS A 422 40.16 -21.34 0.44
C LYS A 422 39.26 -20.23 -0.11
N VAL A 423 39.36 -19.97 -1.41
CA VAL A 423 38.55 -18.98 -2.13
C VAL A 423 37.14 -19.55 -2.32
N THR A 424 36.14 -18.86 -1.79
CA THR A 424 34.71 -19.16 -2.00
C THR A 424 34.10 -18.14 -2.97
N LEU A 425 33.44 -18.62 -4.03
CA LEU A 425 32.73 -17.78 -5.02
C LEU A 425 31.21 -17.84 -4.80
N LEU A 426 30.72 -18.93 -4.21
CA LEU A 426 29.35 -19.06 -3.73
C LEU A 426 29.08 -18.16 -2.52
N GLU A 427 27.84 -17.71 -2.41
CA GLU A 427 27.36 -17.01 -1.21
C GLU A 427 27.45 -17.93 0.03
N ALA A 428 27.78 -17.36 1.19
CA ALA A 428 28.17 -18.11 2.38
C ALA A 428 27.09 -19.08 2.89
N ASN A 429 25.82 -18.68 2.90
CA ASN A 429 24.72 -19.55 3.32
C ASN A 429 24.46 -20.65 2.28
N ARG A 430 24.55 -20.32 0.99
CA ARG A 430 24.42 -21.28 -0.10
C ARG A 430 25.51 -22.34 -0.07
N ALA A 431 26.78 -21.95 0.10
CA ALA A 431 27.90 -22.86 0.27
C ALA A 431 27.72 -23.76 1.50
N LYS A 432 27.33 -23.18 2.65
CA LYS A 432 27.07 -23.94 3.89
C LYS A 432 25.95 -24.99 3.71
N ASN A 433 24.84 -24.62 3.09
CA ASN A 433 23.70 -25.53 2.87
C ASN A 433 24.07 -26.65 1.89
N LEU A 434 24.87 -26.34 0.86
CA LEU A 434 25.41 -27.33 -0.06
C LEU A 434 26.36 -28.30 0.66
N ALA A 435 27.27 -27.78 1.49
CA ALA A 435 28.19 -28.59 2.28
C ALA A 435 27.46 -29.59 3.20
N ILE A 436 26.40 -29.16 3.87
CA ILE A 436 25.54 -30.02 4.70
C ILE A 436 24.91 -31.13 3.85
N THR A 437 24.40 -30.77 2.66
CA THR A 437 23.75 -31.71 1.76
C THR A 437 24.74 -32.75 1.21
N LEU A 438 25.91 -32.32 0.76
CA LEU A 438 26.99 -33.20 0.27
C LEU A 438 27.53 -34.12 1.37
N ARG A 439 27.65 -33.62 2.60
CA ARG A 439 28.07 -34.43 3.75
C ARG A 439 27.05 -35.53 4.09
N LYS A 440 25.76 -35.26 3.92
CA LYS A 440 24.70 -36.28 4.08
C LYS A 440 24.76 -37.35 2.99
N ALA A 441 25.24 -37.00 1.79
CA ALA A 441 25.41 -37.94 0.68
C ALA A 441 26.56 -38.93 0.91
N GLY A 442 27.66 -38.46 1.51
CA GLY A 442 28.87 -39.26 1.71
C GLY A 442 29.56 -39.69 0.41
N ARG A 443 29.28 -39.01 -0.72
CA ARG A 443 29.82 -39.34 -2.06
C ARG A 443 30.66 -38.21 -2.62
N GLY A 444 31.65 -38.55 -3.43
CA GLY A 444 32.52 -37.57 -4.08
C GLY A 444 31.80 -36.77 -5.17
N ALA A 445 32.27 -35.54 -5.43
CA ALA A 445 31.71 -34.67 -6.47
C ALA A 445 31.66 -35.35 -7.86
N GLU A 446 32.71 -36.09 -8.20
CA GLU A 446 32.79 -36.82 -9.46
C GLU A 446 31.85 -38.03 -9.52
N GLU A 447 31.66 -38.72 -8.39
CA GLU A 447 30.75 -39.86 -8.29
C GLU A 447 29.30 -39.40 -8.50
N ILE A 448 28.93 -38.28 -7.89
CA ILE A 448 27.62 -37.65 -8.06
C ILE A 448 27.42 -37.26 -9.53
N CYS A 449 28.38 -36.57 -10.15
CA CYS A 449 28.26 -36.16 -11.55
C CYS A 449 28.22 -37.34 -12.53
N ARG A 450 28.99 -38.42 -12.26
CA ARG A 450 28.94 -39.66 -13.05
C ARG A 450 27.59 -40.36 -12.92
N ALA A 451 27.06 -40.49 -11.70
CA ALA A 451 25.75 -41.08 -11.46
C ALA A 451 24.63 -40.33 -12.19
N ILE A 452 24.73 -39.00 -12.30
CA ILE A 452 23.79 -38.19 -13.08
C ILE A 452 23.93 -38.43 -14.60
N HIS A 453 25.15 -38.67 -15.08
CA HIS A 453 25.37 -39.00 -16.48
C HIS A 453 24.78 -40.37 -16.86
N THR A 454 24.88 -41.35 -15.97
CA THR A 454 24.44 -42.74 -16.18
C THR A 454 23.05 -43.05 -15.63
N PHE A 455 22.35 -42.06 -15.06
CA PHE A 455 21.04 -42.23 -14.40
C PHE A 455 21.03 -43.31 -13.31
N ASP A 456 22.12 -43.41 -12.54
CA ASP A 456 22.30 -44.44 -11.52
C ASP A 456 21.63 -44.07 -10.19
N LEU A 457 20.43 -44.62 -9.96
CA LEU A 457 19.65 -44.43 -8.73
C LEU A 457 20.14 -45.28 -7.54
N ALA A 458 20.99 -46.29 -7.76
CA ALA A 458 21.62 -47.05 -6.67
C ALA A 458 22.76 -46.22 -6.03
N THR A 459 23.50 -45.49 -6.85
CA THR A 459 24.50 -44.53 -6.40
C THR A 459 23.88 -43.20 -5.98
N LEU A 460 22.77 -42.77 -6.57
CA LEU A 460 22.14 -41.50 -6.22
C LEU A 460 20.65 -41.70 -5.89
N PRO A 461 20.31 -41.98 -4.62
CA PRO A 461 18.93 -42.22 -4.21
C PRO A 461 18.02 -41.03 -4.52
N VAL A 462 16.74 -41.29 -4.78
CA VAL A 462 15.77 -40.27 -5.22
C VAL A 462 15.63 -39.10 -4.22
N ASP A 463 15.58 -39.37 -2.92
CA ASP A 463 15.55 -38.35 -1.87
C ASP A 463 16.73 -37.37 -1.98
N PHE A 464 17.90 -37.89 -2.35
CA PHE A 464 19.10 -37.10 -2.50
C PHE A 464 19.11 -36.32 -3.82
N VAL A 465 18.62 -36.93 -4.92
CA VAL A 465 18.38 -36.23 -6.20
C VAL A 465 17.49 -35.01 -5.97
N GLU A 466 16.37 -35.16 -5.26
CA GLU A 466 15.43 -34.08 -4.95
C GLU A 466 16.06 -32.99 -4.07
N CYS A 467 16.92 -33.38 -3.11
CA CYS A 467 17.67 -32.41 -2.32
C CYS A 467 18.65 -31.62 -3.20
N LEU A 468 19.36 -32.30 -4.11
CA LEU A 468 20.36 -31.70 -4.98
C LEU A 468 19.75 -30.80 -6.06
N MET A 469 18.50 -31.06 -6.47
CA MET A 469 17.73 -30.17 -7.36
C MET A 469 17.53 -28.75 -6.78
N ARG A 470 17.56 -28.58 -5.45
CA ARG A 470 17.51 -27.24 -4.81
C ARG A 470 18.81 -26.44 -4.99
N PHE A 471 19.89 -27.12 -5.38
CA PHE A 471 21.22 -26.56 -5.57
C PHE A 471 21.65 -26.52 -7.03
N LEU A 472 20.70 -26.54 -7.98
CA LEU A 472 21.02 -26.30 -9.39
C LEU A 472 21.78 -24.97 -9.53
N PRO A 473 22.91 -24.93 -10.27
CA PRO A 473 23.70 -23.71 -10.43
C PRO A 473 22.87 -22.63 -11.10
N THR A 474 22.87 -21.41 -10.55
CA THR A 474 22.28 -20.27 -11.25
C THR A 474 23.16 -19.84 -12.41
N GLU A 475 22.59 -19.12 -13.38
CA GLU A 475 23.36 -18.64 -14.54
C GLU A 475 24.52 -17.72 -14.12
N ALA A 476 24.31 -16.91 -13.08
CA ALA A 476 25.34 -16.04 -12.50
C ALA A 476 26.49 -16.83 -11.86
N GLU A 477 26.17 -17.87 -11.08
CA GLU A 477 27.16 -18.76 -10.44
C GLU A 477 27.96 -19.54 -11.48
N ALA A 478 27.28 -20.13 -12.48
CA ALA A 478 27.93 -20.86 -13.55
C ALA A 478 28.87 -19.95 -14.36
N LYS A 479 28.49 -18.69 -14.61
CA LYS A 479 29.35 -17.69 -15.25
C LYS A 479 30.57 -17.35 -14.40
N ALA A 480 30.39 -17.09 -13.10
CA ALA A 480 31.49 -16.76 -12.19
C ALA A 480 32.52 -17.91 -12.09
N LEU A 481 32.04 -19.14 -11.93
CA LEU A 481 32.89 -20.34 -11.84
C LEU A 481 33.63 -20.64 -13.15
N ARG A 482 32.97 -20.50 -14.31
CA ARG A 482 33.60 -20.68 -15.63
C ARG A 482 34.60 -19.57 -15.94
N GLN A 483 34.37 -18.35 -15.49
CA GLN A 483 35.32 -17.26 -15.64
C GLN A 483 36.58 -17.50 -14.80
N TYR A 484 36.42 -17.98 -13.57
CA TYR A 484 37.55 -18.37 -12.71
C TYR A 484 38.40 -19.48 -13.33
N GLU A 485 37.76 -20.50 -13.94
CA GLU A 485 38.45 -21.56 -14.70
C GLU A 485 39.15 -21.02 -15.95
N ARG A 486 38.50 -20.13 -16.70
CA ARG A 486 39.05 -19.51 -17.92
C ARG A 486 40.30 -18.67 -17.63
N GLU A 487 40.34 -18.01 -16.48
CA GLU A 487 41.47 -17.21 -16.01
C GLU A 487 42.67 -18.04 -15.54
N ARG A 488 42.62 -19.39 -15.67
CA ARG A 488 43.67 -20.35 -15.28
C ARG A 488 44.12 -20.19 -13.82
N LYS A 489 43.20 -19.78 -12.95
CA LYS A 489 43.45 -19.71 -11.50
C LYS A 489 43.50 -21.13 -10.92
N PRO A 490 44.34 -21.39 -9.91
CA PRO A 490 44.49 -22.72 -9.31
C PRO A 490 43.16 -23.20 -8.72
N LEU A 491 42.64 -24.30 -9.26
CA LEU A 491 41.35 -24.88 -8.84
C LEU A 491 41.43 -25.55 -7.47
N GLU A 492 42.65 -25.82 -7.00
CA GLU A 492 42.97 -26.37 -5.68
C GLU A 492 42.77 -25.35 -4.55
N GLU A 493 42.73 -24.05 -4.87
CA GLU A 493 42.48 -22.97 -3.91
C GLU A 493 40.99 -22.72 -3.69
N LEU A 494 40.11 -23.24 -4.56
CA LEU A 494 38.66 -23.14 -4.39
C LEU A 494 38.19 -23.96 -3.21
N ALA A 495 37.14 -23.50 -2.54
CA ALA A 495 36.43 -24.32 -1.56
C ALA A 495 35.84 -25.57 -2.21
N ASP A 496 35.67 -26.62 -1.42
CA ASP A 496 35.26 -27.93 -1.92
C ASP A 496 33.83 -27.86 -2.53
N GLU A 497 33.00 -26.96 -2.00
CA GLU A 497 31.66 -26.64 -2.49
C GLU A 497 31.66 -25.94 -3.86
N ASP A 498 32.57 -24.98 -4.06
CA ASP A 498 32.73 -24.27 -5.33
C ASP A 498 33.27 -25.20 -6.42
N ARG A 499 34.22 -26.08 -6.06
CA ARG A 499 34.74 -27.11 -6.96
C ARG A 499 33.64 -28.10 -7.37
N PHE A 500 32.79 -28.52 -6.42
CA PHE A 500 31.61 -29.31 -6.73
C PHE A 500 30.68 -28.57 -7.71
N MET A 501 30.36 -27.30 -7.43
CA MET A 501 29.44 -26.52 -8.25
C MET A 501 29.96 -26.31 -9.68
N LEU A 502 31.28 -26.14 -9.84
CA LEU A 502 31.92 -26.07 -11.14
C LEU A 502 31.71 -27.37 -11.93
N GLN A 503 32.00 -28.53 -11.33
CA GLN A 503 31.79 -29.84 -11.97
C GLN A 503 30.31 -30.10 -12.26
N PHE A 504 29.43 -29.75 -11.33
CA PHE A 504 27.98 -29.89 -11.44
C PHE A 504 27.44 -29.06 -12.62
N SER A 505 27.91 -27.82 -12.79
CA SER A 505 27.52 -26.93 -13.88
C SER A 505 28.02 -27.35 -15.28
N LYS A 506 28.94 -28.32 -15.35
CA LYS A 506 29.44 -28.89 -16.62
C LYS A 506 28.58 -30.07 -17.10
N VAL A 507 27.69 -30.59 -16.26
CA VAL A 507 26.78 -31.66 -16.67
C VAL A 507 25.80 -31.13 -17.71
N GLU A 508 25.82 -31.73 -18.89
CA GLU A 508 24.97 -31.32 -20.00
C GLU A 508 23.50 -31.60 -19.68
N ARG A 509 22.62 -30.62 -19.93
CA ARG A 509 21.17 -30.72 -19.66
C ARG A 509 20.88 -31.13 -18.21
N LEU A 510 21.68 -30.63 -17.27
CA LEU A 510 21.59 -30.97 -15.85
C LEU A 510 20.15 -30.89 -15.29
N PRO A 511 19.38 -29.81 -15.48
CA PRO A 511 18.01 -29.74 -14.95
C PRO A 511 17.12 -30.87 -15.48
N GLN A 512 17.22 -31.20 -16.77
CA GLN A 512 16.43 -32.25 -17.39
C GLN A 512 16.88 -33.64 -16.91
N ARG A 513 18.19 -33.89 -16.78
CA ARG A 513 18.71 -35.16 -16.26
C ARG A 513 18.26 -35.40 -14.82
N MET A 514 18.34 -34.38 -13.97
CA MET A 514 17.87 -34.44 -12.58
C MET A 514 16.36 -34.70 -12.49
N ALA A 515 15.57 -34.03 -13.33
CA ALA A 515 14.11 -34.25 -13.39
C ALA A 515 13.75 -35.67 -13.84
N ILE A 516 14.47 -36.23 -14.82
CA ILE A 516 14.28 -37.61 -15.27
C ILE A 516 14.65 -38.59 -14.15
N MET A 517 15.79 -38.39 -13.47
CA MET A 517 16.18 -39.25 -12.35
C MET A 517 15.14 -39.23 -11.22
N ALA A 518 14.64 -38.04 -10.85
CA ALA A 518 13.58 -37.92 -9.86
C ALA A 518 12.29 -38.63 -10.30
N PHE A 519 11.89 -38.47 -11.56
CA PHE A 519 10.73 -39.16 -12.12
C PHE A 519 10.88 -40.68 -12.12
N VAL A 520 12.02 -41.21 -12.58
CA VAL A 520 12.29 -42.65 -12.64
C VAL A 520 12.35 -43.24 -11.23
N GLY A 521 12.97 -42.55 -10.28
CA GLY A 521 13.04 -42.97 -8.88
C GLY A 521 11.66 -43.05 -8.23
N ASN A 522 10.80 -42.06 -8.50
CA ASN A 522 9.44 -42.03 -7.97
C ASN A 522 8.43 -42.82 -8.84
N PHE A 523 8.83 -43.39 -9.98
CA PHE A 523 7.90 -44.00 -10.93
C PHE A 523 7.15 -45.18 -10.33
N ALA A 524 7.82 -46.05 -9.59
CA ALA A 524 7.18 -47.22 -8.99
C ALA A 524 6.15 -46.83 -7.92
N GLU A 525 6.48 -45.84 -7.07
CA GLU A 525 5.59 -45.32 -6.04
C GLU A 525 4.42 -44.54 -6.65
N ASN A 526 4.69 -43.71 -7.67
CA ASN A 526 3.66 -43.02 -8.44
C ASN A 526 2.74 -44.01 -9.15
N LEU A 527 3.29 -45.04 -9.76
CA LEU A 527 2.50 -46.09 -10.40
C LEU A 527 1.69 -46.88 -9.37
N GLN A 528 2.24 -47.20 -8.20
CA GLN A 528 1.50 -47.86 -7.13
C GLN A 528 0.37 -46.99 -6.58
N MET A 529 0.61 -45.67 -6.46
CA MET A 529 -0.38 -44.69 -6.06
C MET A 529 -1.49 -44.54 -7.11
N LEU A 530 -1.13 -44.57 -8.40
CA LEU A 530 -2.05 -44.43 -9.53
C LEU A 530 -2.73 -45.75 -9.92
N THR A 531 -2.15 -46.90 -9.58
CA THR A 531 -2.70 -48.22 -9.88
C THR A 531 -3.93 -48.45 -9.01
N PRO A 532 -5.11 -48.64 -9.61
CA PRO A 532 -6.32 -48.90 -8.83
C PRO A 532 -6.16 -50.20 -8.06
N VAL A 533 -6.24 -50.12 -6.73
CA VAL A 533 -6.22 -51.29 -5.85
C VAL A 533 -7.42 -52.18 -6.20
N ARG A 534 -7.17 -53.32 -6.88
CA ARG A 534 -8.21 -54.32 -7.16
C ARG A 534 -8.74 -54.81 -5.82
N SER A 535 -9.99 -54.46 -5.55
CA SER A 535 -10.75 -54.98 -4.41
C SER A 535 -10.96 -56.48 -4.63
N ARG A 536 -10.32 -57.33 -3.83
CA ARG A 536 -10.87 -58.66 -3.53
C ARG A 536 -11.84 -58.53 -2.38
#